data_AF-D4CXT9-F1
#
_entry.id   AF-D4CXT9-F1
#
_cell.length_a   1.000
_cell.length_b   1.000
_cell.length_c   1.000
_cell.angle_alpha   90.00
_cell.angle_beta   90.00
_cell.angle_gamma   90.00
#
_symmetry.space_group_name_H-M   'P 1'
#
loop_
_entity.id
_entity.type
_entity.pdbx_description
1 polymer ?
#
loop_
_entity_poly.entity_id
_entity_poly.type
_entity_poly.pdbx_seq_one_letter_code
_entity_poly.pdbx_strand_id
1 'polypeptide(L)' 'MKITVRKNIINIVEEDWFKFHELVLRFMENKITFTTTVDYKINIFNIGINRIKKIIKGLD' A
#
# COMPACT_ATOMS: atom_id res chain seq x y z
N MET A 1 -3.02 -5.37 -8.22
CA MET A 1 -2.55 -4.11 -7.62
C MET A 1 -2.57 -2.91 -8.58
N LYS A 2 -3.24 -1.81 -8.20
CA LYS A 2 -3.16 -0.50 -8.88
C LYS A 2 -2.60 0.56 -7.94
N ILE A 3 -1.51 1.21 -8.35
CA ILE A 3 -0.84 2.26 -7.55
C ILE A 3 -1.03 3.61 -8.22
N THR A 4 -1.47 4.60 -7.46
CA THR A 4 -1.60 6.00 -7.92
C THR A 4 -0.97 6.94 -6.92
N VAL A 5 -0.34 8.01 -7.39
CA VAL A 5 0.26 9.05 -6.53
C VAL A 5 -0.48 10.36 -6.77
N ARG A 6 -1.04 10.94 -5.71
CA ARG A 6 -1.72 12.24 -5.76
C ARG A 6 -1.42 13.04 -4.51
N LYS A 7 -1.00 14.30 -4.65
CA LYS A 7 -0.77 15.25 -3.54
C LYS A 7 0.06 14.63 -2.38
N ASN A 8 1.17 13.98 -2.70
CA ASN A 8 2.05 13.28 -1.74
C ASN A 8 1.42 12.10 -0.98
N ILE A 9 0.27 11.61 -1.43
CA ILE A 9 -0.36 10.39 -0.94
C ILE A 9 -0.18 9.31 -2.01
N ILE A 10 0.25 8.13 -1.58
CA ILE A 10 0.32 6.93 -2.42
C ILE A 10 -0.92 6.11 -2.12
N ASN A 11 -1.79 5.95 -3.12
CA ASN A 11 -2.97 5.08 -3.01
C ASN A 11 -2.68 3.77 -3.72
N ILE A 12 -2.90 2.66 -3.03
CA ILE A 12 -2.80 1.31 -3.55
C ILE A 12 -4.20 0.68 -3.45
N VAL A 13 -4.64 0.08 -4.55
CA VAL A 13 -5.91 -0.64 -4.62
C VAL A 13 -5.63 -2.08 -5.02
N GLU A 14 -6.12 -3.03 -4.22
CA GLU A 14 -6.07 -4.45 -4.56
C GLU A 14 -7.39 -4.98 -5.08
N GLU A 15 -7.32 -6.11 -5.77
CA GLU A 15 -8.44 -6.76 -6.44
C GLU A 15 -9.17 -7.76 -5.53
N ASP A 16 -8.46 -8.33 -4.55
CA ASP A 16 -9.00 -9.32 -3.62
C ASP A 16 -8.52 -9.11 -2.18
N TRP A 17 -9.27 -9.70 -1.25
CA TRP A 17 -9.02 -9.56 0.19
C TRP A 17 -7.68 -10.15 0.64
N PHE A 18 -7.24 -11.25 0.03
CA PHE A 18 -6.01 -11.94 0.43
C PHE A 18 -4.78 -11.09 0.11
N LYS A 19 -4.68 -10.58 -1.13
CA LYS A 19 -3.60 -9.66 -1.53
C LYS A 19 -3.60 -8.37 -0.71
N PHE A 20 -4.78 -7.81 -0.46
CA PHE A 20 -4.92 -6.65 0.42
C PHE A 20 -4.39 -6.93 1.83
N HIS A 21 -4.75 -8.07 2.41
CA HIS A 21 -4.32 -8.45 3.75
C HIS A 21 -2.80 -8.65 3.84
N GLU A 22 -2.19 -9.36 2.88
CA GLU A 22 -0.73 -9.54 2.84
C GLU A 22 0.00 -8.19 2.75
N LEU A 23 -0.51 -7.27 1.93
CA LEU A 23 0.07 -5.94 1.76
C LEU A 23 -0.01 -5.10 3.05
N VAL A 24 -1.15 -5.16 3.75
CA VAL A 24 -1.32 -4.52 5.08
C VAL A 24 -0.30 -5.06 6.07
N LEU A 25 -0.14 -6.39 6.15
CA LEU A 25 0.83 -7.01 7.06
C LEU A 25 2.26 -6.53 6.77
N ARG A 26 2.70 -6.53 5.52
CA ARG A 26 4.04 -6.02 5.15
C ARG A 26 4.24 -4.55 5.52
N PHE A 27 3.21 -3.72 5.34
CA PHE A 27 3.31 -2.32 5.75
C PHE A 27 3.39 -2.15 7.28
N MET A 28 2.69 -2.98 8.05
CA MET A 28 2.81 -3.00 9.51
C MET A 28 4.20 -3.44 9.95
N GLU A 29 4.75 -4.52 9.39
CA GLU A 29 6.12 -4.99 9.67
C GLU A 29 7.16 -3.92 9.38
N ASN A 30 6.97 -3.16 8.29
CA ASN A 30 7.87 -2.08 7.89
C ASN A 30 7.60 -0.74 8.59
N LYS A 31 6.69 -0.71 9.57
CA LYS A 31 6.28 0.47 10.35
C LYS A 31 5.86 1.64 9.45
N ILE A 32 5.14 1.33 8.37
CA ILE A 32 4.61 2.33 7.45
C ILE A 32 3.32 2.92 8.03
N THR A 33 3.18 4.24 7.99
CA THR A 33 1.93 4.91 8.35
C THR A 33 0.97 4.90 7.16
N PHE A 34 -0.17 4.25 7.32
CA PHE A 34 -1.20 4.16 6.30
C PHE A 34 -2.61 4.16 6.91
N THR A 35 -3.60 4.38 6.07
CA THR A 35 -5.03 4.18 6.38
C THR A 35 -5.65 3.23 5.37
N THR A 36 -6.63 2.44 5.77
CA THR A 36 -7.35 1.52 4.89
C THR A 36 -8.81 1.91 4.72
N THR A 37 -9.44 1.45 3.64
CA THR A 37 -10.90 1.60 3.41
C THR A 37 -11.52 0.24 3.06
N VAL A 38 -12.85 0.16 3.14
CA VAL A 38 -13.62 -1.09 2.90
C VAL A 38 -13.43 -1.67 1.50
N ASP A 39 -13.07 -0.84 0.51
CA ASP A 39 -12.86 -1.23 -0.90
C ASP A 39 -11.42 -1.69 -1.20
N TYR A 40 -10.74 -2.30 -0.24
CA TYR A 40 -9.35 -2.77 -0.38
C TYR A 40 -8.36 -1.68 -0.83
N LYS A 41 -8.61 -0.43 -0.42
CA LYS A 41 -7.72 0.71 -0.71
C LYS A 41 -6.84 1.01 0.50
N ILE A 42 -5.57 1.26 0.24
CA ILE A 42 -4.56 1.67 1.21
C ILE A 42 -4.03 3.03 0.79
N ASN A 43 -4.08 4.00 1.69
CA ASN A 43 -3.50 5.32 1.48
C ASN A 43 -2.28 5.47 2.38
N ILE A 44 -1.14 5.82 1.80
CA ILE A 44 0.13 5.91 2.50
C ILE A 44 0.62 7.35 2.46
N PHE A 45 1.09 7.84 3.61
CA PHE A 45 1.46 9.24 3.82
C PHE A 45 2.95 9.36 4.16
N ASN A 46 3.52 10.54 3.86
CA ASN A 46 4.86 10.94 4.32
C ASN A 46 5.99 9.95 3.98
N ILE A 47 5.89 9.28 2.83
CA ILE A 47 6.90 8.32 2.37
C ILE A 47 7.11 8.40 0.87
N GLY A 48 8.36 8.22 0.44
CA GLY A 48 8.72 8.20 -0.97
C GLY A 48 8.24 6.93 -1.68
N ILE A 49 7.73 7.09 -2.90
CA ILE A 49 7.21 5.98 -3.73
C ILE A 49 8.24 4.86 -3.95
N ASN A 50 9.53 5.19 -4.03
CA ASN A 50 10.59 4.19 -4.20
C ASN A 50 10.71 3.24 -3.02
N ARG A 51 10.44 3.72 -1.79
CA ARG A 51 10.44 2.86 -0.60
C ARG A 51 9.24 1.91 -0.63
N ILE A 52 8.07 2.41 -1.02
CA ILE A 52 6.87 1.58 -1.20
C ILE A 52 7.10 0.51 -2.27
N LYS A 53 7.63 0.89 -3.44
CA LYS A 53 7.98 -0.06 -4.51
C LYS A 53 8.94 -1.18 -4.05
N LYS A 54 9.86 -0.89 -3.13
CA LYS A 54 10.74 -1.91 -2.55
C LYS A 54 10.00 -2.89 -1.63
N ILE A 55 9.09 -2.39 -0.80
CA ILE A 55 8.32 -3.20 0.17
C ILE A 55 7.36 -4.15 -0.56
N ILE A 56 6.71 -3.65 -1.61
CA ILE A 56 5.72 -4.42 -2.38
C ILE A 56 6.35 -5.29 -3.46
N LYS A 57 7.67 -5.28 -3.60
CA LYS A 57 8.37 -6.07 -4.62
C LYS A 57 8.06 -7.56 -4.41
N GLY A 58 7.61 -8.23 -5.46
CA GLY A 58 7.25 -9.65 -5.42
C GLY A 58 5.84 -9.94 -4.89
N LEU A 59 4.95 -8.93 -4.84
CA LEU A 59 3.51 -9.08 -4.61
C LEU A 59 2.67 -8.99 -5.89
N ASP A 60 3.31 -9.00 -7.06
CA ASP A 60 2.63 -8.92 -8.36
C ASP A 60 1.76 -10.16 -8.62
#